data_AF-A0A973Z3Z2-F1
#
_entry.id   AF-A0A973Z3Z2-F1
#
_cell.length_a   1.000
_cell.length_b   1.000
_cell.length_c   1.000
_cell.angle_alpha   90.00
_cell.angle_beta   90.00
_cell.angle_gamma   90.00
#
_symmetry.space_group_name_H-M   'P 1'
#
loop_
_entity.id
_entity.type
_entity.pdbx_description
1 polymer ?
#
loop_
_entity_poly.entity_id
_entity_poly.type
_entity_poly.pdbx_seq_one_letter_code
_entity_poly.pdbx_strand_id
1 'polypeptide(L)' 'MKPPVVLLLAIVGGAIAAYTTVLLVGGATLGILWLWVFGDDPWPKWVTKSFDILLPVGGLVLWAIFGWQIWLRFRGPRSA' A
#
# COMPACT_ATOMS: atom_id res chain seq x y z
N MET A 1 -24.99 5.25 -11.72
CA MET A 1 -24.47 5.30 -10.32
C MET A 1 -24.23 6.76 -9.94
N LYS A 2 -24.56 7.18 -8.70
CA LYS A 2 -24.32 8.57 -8.27
C LYS A 2 -22.79 8.84 -8.23
N PRO A 3 -22.31 10.00 -8.70
CA PRO A 3 -20.87 10.34 -8.70
C PRO A 3 -20.11 10.09 -7.38
N PRO A 4 -20.69 10.31 -6.17
CA PRO A 4 -19.99 10.02 -4.92
C PRO A 4 -19.69 8.52 -4.69
N VAL A 5 -20.51 7.61 -5.23
CA VAL A 5 -20.33 6.17 -5.03
C VAL A 5 -19.12 5.66 -5.81
N VAL A 6 -18.89 6.18 -7.01
CA VAL A 6 -17.74 5.84 -7.86
C VAL A 6 -16.43 6.32 -7.21
N LEU A 7 -16.47 7.52 -6.62
CA LEU A 7 -15.34 8.08 -5.89
C LEU A 7 -14.97 7.23 -4.66
N LEU A 8 -15.98 6.81 -3.89
CA LEU A 8 -15.80 5.93 -2.73
C LEU A 8 -15.18 4.59 -3.14
N LEU A 9 -15.69 3.96 -4.20
CA LEU A 9 -15.14 2.72 -4.74
C LEU A 9 -13.71 2.88 -5.27
N ALA A 10 -13.38 4.00 -5.92
CA ALA A 10 -12.04 4.26 -6.40
C ALA A 10 -11.03 4.46 -5.25
N ILE A 11 -11.44 5.17 -4.19
CA ILE A 11 -10.59 5.38 -3.00
C ILE A 11 -10.39 4.07 -2.24
N VAL A 12 -11.45 3.30 -2.02
CA VAL A 12 -11.39 2.03 -1.28
C VAL A 12 -10.68 0.95 -2.11
N GLY A 13 -11.03 0.81 -3.39
CA GLY A 13 -10.38 -0.14 -4.30
C GLY A 13 -8.89 0.20 -4.52
N GLY A 14 -8.56 1.48 -4.68
CA GLY A 14 -7.17 1.95 -4.75
C GLY A 14 -6.40 1.71 -3.46
N ALA A 15 -7.05 1.85 -2.29
CA ALA A 15 -6.49 1.49 -0.98
C ALA A 15 -6.03 0.05 -0.94
N ILE A 16 -6.96 -0.84 -1.25
CA ILE A 16 -6.74 -2.27 -1.14
C ILE A 16 -5.66 -2.66 -2.13
N ALA A 17 -5.72 -2.19 -3.37
CA ALA A 17 -4.71 -2.47 -4.38
C ALA A 17 -3.31 -2.01 -3.96
N ALA A 18 -3.17 -0.77 -3.48
CA ALA A 18 -1.89 -0.24 -3.03
C ALA A 18 -1.35 -1.01 -1.81
N TYR A 19 -2.21 -1.25 -0.81
CA TYR A 19 -1.88 -2.01 0.39
C TYR A 19 -1.38 -3.41 0.06
N THR A 20 -2.14 -4.12 -0.78
CA THR A 20 -1.83 -5.50 -1.17
C THR A 20 -0.55 -5.56 -2.00
N THR A 21 -0.30 -4.57 -2.87
CA THR A 21 0.94 -4.49 -3.65
C THR A 21 2.16 -4.30 -2.75
N VAL A 22 2.08 -3.43 -1.74
CA VAL A 22 3.20 -3.19 -0.79
C VAL A 22 3.50 -4.44 0.02
N LEU A 23 2.45 -5.11 0.53
CA LEU A 23 2.62 -6.36 1.25
C LEU A 23 3.23 -7.47 0.40
N LEU A 24 2.68 -7.70 -0.80
CA LEU A 24 3.13 -8.78 -1.68
C LEU A 24 4.51 -8.50 -2.23
N VAL A 25 4.74 -7.33 -2.81
CA VAL A 25 6.01 -7.00 -3.47
C VAL A 25 7.09 -6.71 -2.42
N GLY A 26 6.79 -5.89 -1.41
CA GLY A 26 7.74 -5.56 -0.36
C GLY A 26 8.10 -6.79 0.47
N GLY A 27 7.10 -7.53 0.94
CA GLY A 27 7.29 -8.76 1.70
C GLY A 27 8.04 -9.82 0.91
N ALA A 28 7.69 -10.06 -0.35
CA ALA A 28 8.38 -11.04 -1.19
C ALA A 28 9.83 -10.62 -1.49
N THR A 29 10.06 -9.34 -1.82
CA THR A 29 11.42 -8.86 -2.11
C THR A 29 12.33 -9.00 -0.90
N LEU A 30 11.85 -8.60 0.28
CA LEU A 30 12.58 -8.72 1.54
C LEU A 30 12.79 -10.18 1.95
N GLY A 31 11.77 -11.03 1.73
CA GLY A 31 11.85 -12.48 1.88
C GLY A 31 12.97 -13.10 1.04
N ILE A 32 12.97 -12.81 -0.26
CA ILE A 32 13.96 -13.32 -1.21
C ILE A 32 15.36 -12.81 -0.85
N LEU A 33 15.50 -11.52 -0.53
CA LEU A 33 16.79 -10.94 -0.18
C LEU A 33 17.37 -11.59 1.08
N TRP A 34 16.52 -11.83 2.08
CA TRP A 34 16.93 -12.49 3.32
C TRP A 34 17.39 -13.91 3.06
N LEU A 35 16.61 -14.71 2.34
CA LEU A 35 16.99 -16.07 1.95
C LEU A 35 18.29 -16.08 1.13
N TRP A 36 18.53 -15.06 0.31
CA TRP A 36 19.74 -14.95 -0.49
C TRP A 36 21.00 -14.63 0.35
N VAL A 37 20.88 -13.77 1.37
CA VAL A 37 22.03 -13.35 2.21
C VAL A 37 22.27 -14.30 3.38
N PHE A 38 21.20 -14.69 4.08
CA PHE A 38 21.24 -15.41 5.35
C PHE A 38 20.73 -16.84 5.25
N GLY A 39 20.28 -17.29 4.07
CA GLY A 39 19.71 -18.63 3.91
C GLY A 39 18.45 -18.80 4.75
N ASP A 40 18.31 -19.96 5.38
CA ASP A 40 17.13 -20.36 6.16
C ASP A 40 17.19 -19.86 7.62
N ASP A 41 18.13 -18.97 7.94
CA ASP A 41 18.25 -18.43 9.29
C ASP A 41 16.99 -17.63 9.68
N PRO A 42 16.44 -17.85 10.89
CA PRO A 42 15.23 -17.20 11.31
C PRO A 42 15.44 -15.69 11.44
N TRP A 43 14.41 -14.96 11.02
CA TRP A 43 14.40 -13.50 11.12
C TRP A 43 14.57 -13.07 12.58
N PRO A 44 15.47 -12.12 12.87
CA PRO A 44 15.58 -11.55 14.20
C PRO A 44 14.24 -10.96 14.65
N LYS A 45 13.90 -11.13 15.93
CA LYS A 45 12.62 -10.67 16.51
C LYS A 45 12.33 -9.18 16.28
N TRP A 46 13.39 -8.36 16.18
CA TRP A 46 13.23 -6.94 15.91
C TRP A 46 12.78 -6.66 14.47
N VAL A 47 13.20 -7.47 13.49
CA VAL A 47 12.80 -7.30 12.08
C VAL A 47 11.35 -7.68 11.87
N THR A 48 10.92 -8.79 12.46
CA THR A 48 9.50 -9.22 12.45
C THR A 48 8.61 -8.14 13.08
N LYS A 49 9.00 -7.62 14.24
CA LYS A 49 8.29 -6.50 14.89
C LYS A 49 8.26 -5.24 14.03
N SER A 50 9.36 -4.94 13.33
CA SER A 50 9.41 -3.82 12.39
C SER A 50 8.45 -4.02 11.22
N PHE A 51 8.34 -5.21 10.64
CA PHE A 51 7.37 -5.47 9.57
C PHE A 51 5.93 -5.41 10.02
N ASP A 52 5.62 -5.92 11.20
CA ASP A 52 4.28 -5.87 11.78
C ASP A 52 3.78 -4.42 11.97
N ILE A 53 4.69 -3.44 12.04
CA ILE A 53 4.36 -2.02 12.18
C ILE A 53 4.50 -1.29 10.84
N LEU A 54 5.62 -1.45 10.15
CA LEU A 54 5.96 -0.68 8.95
C LEU A 54 5.09 -1.05 7.76
N LEU A 55 4.70 -2.32 7.60
CA LEU A 55 3.83 -2.73 6.51
C LEU A 55 2.42 -2.10 6.63
N PRO A 56 1.72 -2.19 7.77
CA PRO A 56 0.42 -1.54 7.91
C PRO A 56 0.52 -0.01 7.82
N VAL A 57 1.50 0.60 8.48
CA VAL A 57 1.67 2.06 8.46
C VAL A 57 2.04 2.56 7.06
N GLY A 58 2.99 1.91 6.38
CA GLY A 58 3.39 2.26 5.02
C GLY A 58 2.24 2.10 4.03
N GLY A 59 1.43 1.05 4.18
CA GLY A 59 0.22 0.84 3.42
C GLY A 59 -0.83 1.93 3.62
N LEU A 60 -1.07 2.37 4.86
CA LEU A 60 -1.96 3.50 5.17
C LEU A 60 -1.47 4.82 4.58
N VAL A 61 -0.16 5.09 4.64
CA VAL A 61 0.45 6.29 4.05
C VAL A 61 0.26 6.29 2.54
N LEU A 62 0.54 5.18 1.86
CA LEU A 62 0.34 5.07 0.41
C LEU A 62 -1.13 5.19 0.03
N TRP A 63 -2.03 4.59 0.81
CA TRP A 63 -3.46 4.81 0.61
C TRP A 63 -3.85 6.29 0.71
N ALA A 64 -3.39 6.99 1.74
CA ALA A 64 -3.68 8.41 1.91
C ALA A 64 -3.16 9.23 0.73
N ILE A 65 -1.96 8.93 0.23
CA ILE A 65 -1.37 9.60 -0.95
C ILE A 65 -2.20 9.33 -2.20
N PHE A 66 -2.53 8.07 -2.51
CA PHE A 66 -3.30 7.73 -3.71
C PHE A 66 -4.74 8.24 -3.64
N GLY A 67 -5.40 8.10 -2.49
CA GLY A 67 -6.73 8.66 -2.25
C GLY A 67 -6.75 10.18 -2.44
N TRP A 68 -5.72 10.86 -1.94
CA TRP A 68 -5.53 12.29 -2.14
C TRP A 68 -5.33 12.66 -3.62
N GLN A 69 -4.50 11.93 -4.37
CA GLN A 69 -4.29 12.19 -5.79
C GLN A 69 -5.58 11.98 -6.61
N ILE A 70 -6.35 10.93 -6.33
CA ILE A 70 -7.66 10.69 -6.96
C ILE A 70 -8.59 11.87 -6.67
N TRP A 71 -8.67 12.29 -5.40
CA TRP A 71 -9.49 13.41 -4.97
C TRP A 71 -9.14 14.72 -5.67
N LEU A 72 -7.84 15.05 -5.79
CA LEU A 72 -7.37 16.22 -6.53
C LEU A 72 -7.78 16.17 -8.00
N ARG A 73 -7.73 15.00 -8.63
CA ARG A 73 -8.11 14.81 -10.04
C ARG A 73 -9.59 15.07 -10.29
N PHE A 74 -10.45 14.78 -9.32
CA PHE A 74 -11.89 15.11 -9.39
C PHE A 74 -12.21 16.59 -9.14
N ARG A 75 -11.31 17.34 -8.48
CA ARG A 75 -11.45 18.79 -8.25
C ARG A 75 -10.90 19.67 -9.37
N GLY A 76 -10.22 19.10 -10.38
CA GLY A 76 -9.76 19.85 -11.54
C GLY A 76 -10.93 20.45 -12.32
N PRO A 77 -10.76 21.62 -12.99
CA PRO A 77 -11.82 22.21 -13.79
C PRO A 77 -12.27 21.17 -14.81
N ARG A 78 -13.56 20.80 -14.76
CA ARG A 78 -14.20 20.15 -15.90
C ARG A 78 -14.13 21.18 -17.02
N SER A 79 -13.17 21.03 -17.93
CA SER A 79 -13.26 21.70 -19.22
C SER A 79 -14.61 21.26 -19.80
N ALA A 80 -15.54 22.22 -19.79
CA ALA A 80 -16.87 22.08 -20.33
C ALA A 80 -16.81 21.86 -21.84
#